data_AF-A0A6B3IB44-F1
#
_entry.id   AF-A0A6B3IB44-F1
#
_cell.length_a   1.000
_cell.length_b   1.000
_cell.length_c   1.000
_cell.angle_alpha   90.00
_cell.angle_beta   90.00
_cell.angle_gamma   90.00
#
_symmetry.space_group_name_H-M   'P 1'
#
loop_
_entity.id
_entity.type
_entity.pdbx_description
1 polymer ?
#
loop_
_entity_poly.entity_id
_entity_poly.type
_entity_poly.pdbx_seq_one_letter_code
_entity_poly.pdbx_strand_id
1 'polypeptide(L)'
;SVESGYRLAAPPDAVDLHRFERLAGEGSRALEEGDAVKAVTVLDEALALWVGPPLADLPDRAAPASRLESRRLGARRARLEALRLLGRADDALWEL
;
A
#
# COMPACT_ATOMS: atom_id res chain seq x y z
N SER A 1 20.44 11.20 -24.70
CA SER A 1 19.02 10.87 -24.88
C SER A 1 18.91 9.79 -25.91
N VAL A 2 18.24 8.67 -25.62
CA VAL A 2 17.97 7.67 -26.67
C VAL A 2 16.84 8.23 -27.53
N GLU A 3 17.10 8.41 -28.82
CA GLU A 3 16.30 9.23 -29.74
C GLU A 3 15.00 8.54 -30.22
N SER A 4 14.69 7.34 -29.70
CA SER A 4 13.43 6.61 -29.97
C SER A 4 13.03 5.77 -28.76
N GLY A 5 11.83 6.01 -28.24
CA GLY A 5 11.25 5.28 -27.13
C GLY A 5 9.79 5.67 -26.90
N TYR A 6 9.09 4.90 -26.08
CA TYR A 6 7.70 5.16 -25.74
C TYR A 6 7.58 5.67 -24.30
N ARG A 7 6.69 6.63 -24.08
CA ARG A 7 6.29 7.09 -22.75
C ARG A 7 4.82 6.77 -22.57
N LEU A 8 4.50 6.05 -21.50
CA LEU A 8 3.12 5.92 -21.06
C LEU A 8 2.67 7.25 -20.44
N ALA A 9 1.73 7.94 -21.09
CA ALA A 9 1.13 9.17 -20.58
C ALA A 9 -0.19 8.84 -19.87
N ALA A 10 -0.08 8.43 -18.61
CA ALA A 10 -1.22 8.16 -17.74
C ALA A 10 -1.15 9.08 -16.50
N PRO A 11 -2.29 9.55 -15.97
CA PRO A 11 -2.28 10.23 -14.67
C PRO A 11 -1.80 9.25 -13.59
N PRO A 12 -1.11 9.71 -12.53
CA PRO A 12 -0.57 8.81 -11.51
C PRO A 12 -1.63 7.89 -10.91
N ASP A 13 -2.82 8.41 -10.63
CA ASP A 13 -3.92 7.62 -10.04
C ASP A 13 -4.54 6.59 -11.02
N ALA A 14 -4.15 6.56 -12.31
CA ALA A 14 -4.52 5.45 -13.20
C ALA A 14 -3.68 4.19 -12.93
N VAL A 15 -2.61 4.27 -12.14
CA VAL A 15 -1.80 3.14 -11.71
C VAL A 15 -2.07 2.87 -10.24
N ASP A 16 -2.55 1.66 -9.94
CA ASP A 16 -2.85 1.17 -8.60
C ASP A 16 -1.68 1.35 -7.62
N LEU A 17 -0.45 1.11 -8.08
CA LEU A 17 0.76 1.27 -7.27
C LEU A 17 0.95 2.70 -6.77
N HIS A 18 0.72 3.70 -7.62
CA HIS A 18 0.85 5.11 -7.21
C HIS A 18 -0.25 5.51 -6.24
N ARG A 19 -1.48 5.00 -6.43
CA ARG A 19 -2.57 5.19 -5.47
C ARG A 19 -2.23 4.56 -4.12
N PHE A 20 -1.74 3.33 -4.12
CA PHE A 20 -1.32 2.62 -2.92
C PHE A 20 -0.23 3.40 -2.16
N GLU A 21 0.81 3.87 -2.84
CA GLU A 21 1.91 4.61 -2.20
C GLU A 21 1.44 5.91 -1.57
N ARG A 22 0.57 6.65 -2.26
CA ARG A 22 -0.03 7.89 -1.74
C ARG A 22 -0.88 7.62 -0.50
N LEU A 23 -1.79 6.65 -0.57
CA LEU A 23 -2.68 6.29 0.54
C LEU A 23 -1.88 5.71 1.72
N ALA A 24 -0.92 4.82 1.48
CA ALA A 24 -0.06 4.28 2.54
C ALA A 24 0.73 5.38 3.25
N GLY A 25 1.28 6.36 2.50
CA GLY A 25 1.95 7.51 3.08
C GLY A 25 1.02 8.45 3.87
N GLU A 26 -0.24 8.61 3.42
CA GLU A 26 -1.25 9.36 4.17
C GLU A 26 -1.68 8.65 5.45
N GLY A 27 -1.93 7.35 5.40
CA GLY A 27 -2.31 6.55 6.56
C GLY A 27 -1.20 6.51 7.62
N SER A 28 0.06 6.36 7.20
CA SER A 28 1.20 6.42 8.12
C SER A 28 1.34 7.78 8.79
N ARG A 29 1.18 8.90 8.06
CA ARG A 29 1.19 10.24 8.66
C ARG A 29 0.03 10.45 9.63
N ALA A 30 -1.17 10.00 9.28
CA ALA A 30 -2.33 10.08 10.18
C ALA A 30 -2.05 9.34 11.50
N LEU A 31 -1.39 8.17 11.43
CA LEU A 31 -0.97 7.43 12.61
C LEU A 31 0.06 8.19 13.44
N GLU A 32 1.08 8.77 12.81
CA GLU A 32 2.10 9.60 13.47
C GLU A 32 1.49 10.85 14.14
N GLU A 33 0.44 11.41 13.54
CA GLU A 33 -0.33 12.56 14.06
C GLU A 33 -1.35 12.17 15.14
N GLY A 34 -1.51 10.87 15.43
CA GLY A 34 -2.43 10.34 16.45
C GLY A 34 -3.87 10.13 15.99
N ASP A 35 -4.17 10.36 14.71
CA ASP A 35 -5.48 10.08 14.12
C ASP A 35 -5.56 8.61 13.65
N ALA A 36 -5.69 7.71 14.63
CA ALA A 36 -5.76 6.28 14.37
C ALA A 36 -7.01 5.88 13.54
N VAL A 37 -8.11 6.63 13.63
CA VAL A 37 -9.34 6.37 12.84
C VAL A 37 -9.08 6.62 11.36
N LYS A 38 -8.48 7.78 11.03
CA LYS A 38 -8.09 8.09 9.67
C LYS A 38 -7.03 7.12 9.16
N ALA A 39 -6.06 6.76 9.98
CA ALA A 39 -5.02 5.81 9.63
C ALA A 39 -5.62 4.46 9.18
N VAL A 40 -6.53 3.86 9.96
CA VAL A 40 -7.21 2.61 9.59
C VAL A 40 -7.96 2.76 8.27
N THR A 41 -8.79 3.80 8.15
CA THR A 41 -9.64 4.01 6.95
C THR A 41 -8.80 4.12 5.67
N VAL A 42 -7.76 4.94 5.70
CA VAL A 42 -6.91 5.16 4.52
C VAL A 42 -6.04 3.95 4.21
N LEU A 43 -5.54 3.23 5.22
CA LEU A 43 -4.74 2.02 5.02
C LEU A 43 -5.58 0.84 4.52
N ASP A 44 -6.85 0.74 4.92
CA ASP A 44 -7.82 -0.21 4.34
C ASP A 44 -7.98 0.02 2.84
N GLU A 45 -8.22 1.27 2.42
CA GLU A 45 -8.32 1.63 1.00
C GLU A 45 -7.03 1.32 0.23
N ALA A 46 -5.87 1.59 0.82
CA ALA A 46 -4.58 1.27 0.21
C ALA A 46 -4.42 -0.24 0.00
N LEU A 47 -4.73 -1.05 1.03
CA LEU A 47 -4.55 -2.50 0.99
C LEU A 47 -5.56 -3.20 0.07
N ALA A 48 -6.75 -2.64 -0.10
CA ALA A 48 -7.78 -3.14 -1.00
C ALA A 48 -7.38 -3.09 -2.49
N LEU A 49 -6.38 -2.29 -2.86
CA LEU A 49 -5.87 -2.21 -4.25
C LEU A 49 -5.10 -3.48 -4.67
N TRP A 50 -4.70 -4.35 -3.74
CA TRP A 50 -3.87 -5.50 -4.03
C TRP A 50 -4.68 -6.75 -4.38
N VAL A 51 -4.75 -7.08 -5.67
CA VAL A 51 -5.37 -8.32 -6.17
C VAL A 51 -4.30 -9.39 -6.43
N GLY A 52 -3.75 -9.93 -5.33
CA GLY A 52 -2.75 -11.00 -5.38
C GLY A 52 -1.28 -10.53 -5.35
N PRO A 53 -0.32 -11.39 -5.75
CA PRO A 53 1.10 -11.06 -5.75
C PRO A 53 1.45 -10.03 -6.85
N PRO A 54 2.34 -9.06 -6.58
CA PRO A 54 2.77 -8.09 -7.59
C PRO A 54 3.43 -8.75 -8.79
N LEU A 55 3.07 -8.28 -9.99
CA LEU A 55 3.71 -8.64 -11.26
C LEU A 55 3.70 -10.15 -11.55
N ALA A 56 2.73 -10.90 -11.01
CA ALA A 56 2.71 -12.37 -11.01
C ALA A 56 2.89 -13.01 -12.40
N ASP A 57 2.47 -12.33 -13.45
CA ASP A 57 2.51 -12.73 -14.86
C ASP A 57 3.80 -12.33 -15.59
N LEU A 58 4.70 -11.57 -14.96
CA LEU A 58 5.93 -11.10 -15.58
C LEU A 58 7.15 -12.01 -15.30
N PRO A 59 8.07 -12.17 -16.28
CA PRO A 59 9.40 -12.74 -16.05
C PRO A 59 10.27 -11.77 -15.23
N ASP A 60 11.33 -12.28 -14.59
CA ASP A 60 12.31 -11.51 -13.81
C ASP A 60 11.73 -10.59 -12.72
N ARG A 61 10.51 -10.91 -12.27
CA ARG A 61 9.74 -10.10 -11.31
C ARG A 61 10.28 -10.12 -9.88
N ALA A 62 11.18 -11.03 -9.52
CA ALA A 62 11.49 -11.32 -8.11
C ALA A 62 11.93 -10.08 -7.30
N ALA A 63 12.89 -9.32 -7.82
CA ALA A 63 13.39 -8.12 -7.15
C ALA A 63 12.34 -6.98 -7.04
N PRO A 64 11.64 -6.57 -8.11
CA PRO A 64 10.58 -5.58 -8.00
C PRO A 64 9.39 -6.07 -7.15
N ALA A 65 8.97 -7.33 -7.30
CA ALA A 65 7.90 -7.92 -6.49
C ALA A 65 8.24 -7.89 -5.00
N SER A 66 9.47 -8.27 -4.60
CA SER A 66 9.89 -8.24 -3.20
C SER A 66 9.84 -6.84 -2.57
N ARG A 67 10.22 -5.80 -3.32
CA ARG A 67 10.13 -4.41 -2.86
C ARG A 67 8.67 -4.00 -2.66
N LEU A 68 7.79 -4.39 -3.57
CA LEU A 68 6.36 -4.12 -3.50
C LEU A 68 5.69 -4.84 -2.33
N GLU A 69 6.03 -6.10 -2.09
CA GLU A 69 5.55 -6.84 -0.92
C GLU A 69 6.04 -6.24 0.39
N SER A 70 7.30 -5.78 0.45
CA SER A 70 7.82 -5.08 1.63
C SER A 70 7.03 -3.81 1.94
N ARG A 71 6.63 -3.04 0.92
CA ARG A 71 5.77 -1.85 1.11
C ARG A 71 4.37 -2.25 1.58
N ARG A 72 3.77 -3.29 1.00
CA ARG A 72 2.48 -3.84 1.44
C ARG A 72 2.52 -4.29 2.90
N LEU A 73 3.60 -4.97 3.31
CA LEU A 73 3.82 -5.37 4.71
C LEU A 73 3.95 -4.16 5.65
N GLY A 74 4.61 -3.09 5.21
CA GLY A 74 4.68 -1.83 5.96
C GLY A 74 3.28 -1.23 6.23
N ALA A 75 2.45 -1.14 5.20
CA ALA A 75 1.07 -0.64 5.33
C ALA A 75 0.21 -1.52 6.26
N ARG A 76 0.32 -2.85 6.15
CA ARG A 76 -0.35 -3.78 7.08
C ARG A 76 0.07 -3.54 8.53
N ARG A 77 1.36 -3.38 8.80
CA ARG A 77 1.85 -3.11 10.16
C ARG A 77 1.30 -1.79 10.72
N ALA A 78 1.30 -0.73 9.92
CA ALA A 78 0.73 0.55 10.34
C ALA A 78 -0.77 0.43 10.67
N ARG A 79 -1.51 -0.34 9.87
CA ARG A 79 -2.94 -0.58 10.11
C ARG A 79 -3.18 -1.32 11.42
N LEU A 80 -2.41 -2.38 11.68
CA LEU A 80 -2.48 -3.16 12.91
C LEU A 80 -2.20 -2.28 14.14
N GLU A 81 -1.19 -1.40 14.04
CA GLU A 81 -0.88 -0.45 15.11
C GLU A 81 -2.02 0.55 15.33
N ALA A 82 -2.64 1.06 14.26
CA ALA A 82 -3.79 1.94 14.37
C ALA A 82 -5.00 1.24 15.03
N LEU A 83 -5.31 0.00 14.64
CA LEU A 83 -6.35 -0.81 15.28
C LEU A 83 -6.07 -1.06 16.76
N ARG A 84 -4.80 -1.31 17.12
CA ARG A 84 -4.35 -1.46 18.50
C ARG A 84 -4.61 -0.19 19.32
N LEU A 85 -4.30 0.99 18.78
CA LEU A 85 -4.56 2.28 19.44
C LEU A 85 -6.05 2.55 19.65
N LEU A 86 -6.90 2.07 18.73
CA LEU A 86 -8.36 2.18 18.84
C LEU A 86 -8.99 1.17 19.82
N GLY A 87 -8.22 0.25 20.40
CA GLY A 87 -8.75 -0.86 21.19
C GLY A 87 -9.52 -1.88 20.35
N ARG A 88 -9.31 -1.91 19.03
CA ARG A 88 -9.96 -2.80 18.06
C ARG A 88 -9.03 -3.92 17.60
N ALA A 89 -8.18 -4.41 18.50
CA ALA A 89 -7.19 -5.44 18.18
C ALA A 89 -7.84 -6.76 17.71
N ASP A 90 -9.08 -7.04 18.12
CA ASP A 90 -9.80 -8.23 17.66
C ASP A 90 -10.19 -8.16 16.17
N ASP A 91 -10.31 -6.97 15.60
CA ASP A 91 -10.57 -6.79 14.15
C ASP A 91 -9.33 -7.12 13.31
N ALA A 92 -8.13 -7.15 13.91
CA ALA A 92 -6.88 -7.51 13.25
C ALA A 92 -6.66 -9.02 13.11
N LEU A 93 -7.33 -9.83 13.93
CA LEU A 93 -7.13 -11.28 13.99
C LEU A 93 -7.64 -12.01 12.73
N TRP A 94 -8.52 -11.39 11.94
CA TRP A 94 -9.11 -11.99 10.74
C TRP A 94 -8.25 -11.84 9.47
N GLU A 95 -7.11 -11.16 9.56
CA GLU A 95 -6.21 -10.93 8.41
C GLU A 95 -4.97 -11.83 8.36
N LEU A 96 -4.78 -12.70 9.36
CA LEU A 96 -3.70 -13.70 9.44
C LEU A 96 -4.20 -15.08 9.01
#